data_AF-A0A2E9L7Z8-F1
#
_entry.id   AF-A0A2E9L7Z8-F1
#
_cell.length_a   1.000
_cell.length_b   1.000
_cell.length_c   1.000
_cell.angle_alpha   90.00
_cell.angle_beta   90.00
_cell.angle_gamma   90.00
#
_symmetry.space_group_name_H-M   'P 1'
#
loop_
_entity.id
_entity.type
_entity.pdbx_description
1 polymer ?
#
loop_
_entity_poly.entity_id
_entity_poly.type
_entity_poly.pdbx_seq_one_letter_code
_entity_poly.pdbx_strand_id
1 'polypeptide(L)'
;METFAGDFSTLWTLNQRPPIEHLTWDWWWWLVMLDDDEHPMAGKQLMVLWSTKENDHVHINDVEWKPKGTPGFDDQGAIQIDGMVCAWWFDGSVMHDEIIAKVCDMVVLPSNHASWPGKEGQGGGAVVPLLEGDCSMGMLPDRSQFWLNLDLSHKAVQSIQLKMTPWNPAMSTAREATATYLGSLGYDILRLHGTKVSGTIDGEDVNGTAYFQKVCVQAPSVPWYWGVLHFSDGSYLDWFLPHLSTTILSRDHREWKRRDISHIAVSQGGLFHDAVHGRSERFKHVHVEKDRQ
;
A
#
# COMPACT_ATOMS: atom_id res chain seq x y z
N MET A 1 10.21 20.38 -2.33
CA MET A 1 8.77 20.65 -2.19
C MET A 1 8.44 20.56 -0.71
N GLU A 2 7.57 21.42 -0.17
CA GLU A 2 7.32 21.49 1.28
C GLU A 2 6.12 20.66 1.73
N THR A 3 5.12 20.44 0.87
CA THR A 3 3.90 19.69 1.18
C THR A 3 3.50 18.77 0.03
N PHE A 4 2.78 17.68 0.33
CA PHE A 4 2.19 16.81 -0.69
C PHE A 4 1.12 17.56 -1.48
N ALA A 5 1.12 17.36 -2.80
CA ALA A 5 0.17 17.98 -3.71
C ALA A 5 -0.93 17.00 -4.13
N GLY A 6 -1.95 17.50 -4.84
CA GLY A 6 -3.09 16.69 -5.27
C GLY A 6 -4.25 16.68 -4.26
N ASP A 7 -5.27 15.89 -4.57
CA ASP A 7 -6.45 15.74 -3.73
C ASP A 7 -6.26 14.56 -2.75
N PHE A 8 -6.47 14.84 -1.47
CA PHE A 8 -6.41 13.85 -0.38
C PHE A 8 -7.75 13.74 0.36
N SER A 9 -8.81 14.37 -0.16
CA SER A 9 -10.14 14.37 0.45
C SER A 9 -10.68 12.95 0.70
N THR A 10 -10.30 12.02 -0.16
CA THR A 10 -10.72 10.62 -0.09
C THR A 10 -9.73 9.74 0.68
N LEU A 11 -8.61 10.25 1.22
CA LEU A 11 -7.59 9.41 1.85
C LEU A 11 -8.08 8.73 3.14
N TRP A 12 -8.88 9.41 3.95
CA TRP A 12 -9.32 8.91 5.28
C TRP A 12 -10.79 8.52 5.33
N THR A 13 -11.44 8.40 4.16
CA THR A 13 -12.84 7.99 4.05
C THR A 13 -12.96 6.49 3.72
N LEU A 14 -14.16 5.91 3.65
CA LEU A 14 -14.40 4.63 2.97
C LEU A 14 -15.66 4.76 2.11
N ASN A 15 -16.05 3.69 1.42
CA ASN A 15 -17.31 3.61 0.68
C ASN A 15 -17.49 4.70 -0.39
N GLN A 16 -16.40 5.13 -1.05
CA GLN A 16 -16.48 6.01 -2.24
C GLN A 16 -17.35 5.39 -3.34
N ARG A 17 -17.36 4.06 -3.37
CA ARG A 17 -18.34 3.24 -4.07
C ARG A 17 -19.13 2.41 -3.06
N PRO A 18 -20.40 2.10 -3.32
CA PRO A 18 -21.19 1.21 -2.46
C PRO A 18 -20.47 -0.15 -2.29
N PRO A 19 -20.29 -0.64 -1.06
CA PRO A 19 -19.74 -1.97 -0.83
C PRO A 19 -20.57 -3.05 -1.52
N ILE A 20 -19.88 -4.06 -2.05
CA ILE A 20 -20.48 -5.28 -2.59
C ILE A 20 -20.14 -6.42 -1.65
N GLU A 21 -21.17 -7.10 -1.18
CA GLU A 21 -21.07 -8.27 -0.32
C GLU A 21 -20.09 -9.30 -0.90
N HIS A 22 -19.17 -9.75 -0.06
CA HIS A 22 -18.06 -10.68 -0.27
C HIS A 22 -16.96 -10.22 -1.24
N LEU A 23 -17.10 -9.04 -1.85
CA LEU A 23 -16.26 -8.61 -2.97
C LEU A 23 -15.49 -7.33 -2.68
N THR A 24 -15.98 -6.47 -1.78
CA THR A 24 -15.30 -5.22 -1.42
C THR A 24 -14.15 -5.48 -0.46
N TRP A 25 -12.97 -4.98 -0.83
CA TRP A 25 -11.79 -4.99 0.01
C TRP A 25 -11.13 -3.61 -0.06
N ASP A 26 -10.96 -2.99 1.10
CA ASP A 26 -10.34 -1.68 1.27
C ASP A 26 -9.03 -1.83 2.04
N TRP A 27 -8.00 -1.12 1.60
CA TRP A 27 -6.74 -1.07 2.33
C TRP A 27 -5.92 0.18 2.04
N TRP A 28 -5.05 0.50 3.00
CA TRP A 28 -3.94 1.42 2.83
C TRP A 28 -2.66 0.61 2.90
N TRP A 29 -1.68 0.93 2.06
CA TRP A 29 -0.40 0.23 2.10
C TRP A 29 0.77 1.09 1.66
N TRP A 30 1.92 0.77 2.24
CA TRP A 30 3.22 1.33 1.90
C TRP A 30 4.12 0.24 1.37
N LEU A 31 4.89 0.58 0.34
CA LEU A 31 6.12 -0.12 -0.04
C LEU A 31 7.29 0.81 0.19
N VAL A 32 8.12 0.49 1.17
CA VAL A 32 9.31 1.26 1.54
C VAL A 32 10.52 0.52 1.00
N MET A 33 11.37 1.24 0.26
CA MET A 33 12.64 0.77 -0.29
C MET A 33 13.74 1.58 0.37
N LEU A 34 14.57 0.91 1.17
CA LEU A 34 15.61 1.52 1.98
C LEU A 34 16.97 1.28 1.36
N ASP A 35 17.82 2.29 1.49
CA ASP A 35 19.22 2.20 1.12
C ASP A 35 19.92 1.18 2.02
N ASP A 36 20.79 0.36 1.43
CA ASP A 36 21.59 -0.64 2.15
C ASP A 36 23.01 -0.65 1.57
N ASP A 37 23.98 -0.19 2.35
CA ASP A 37 25.38 -0.14 1.93
C ASP A 37 25.98 -1.55 1.75
N GLU A 38 25.44 -2.57 2.44
CA GLU A 38 25.89 -3.96 2.30
C GLU A 38 25.32 -4.61 1.04
N HIS A 39 24.07 -4.28 0.68
CA HIS A 39 23.35 -4.84 -0.47
C HIS A 39 22.80 -3.75 -1.41
N PRO A 40 23.67 -2.93 -2.04
CA PRO A 40 23.23 -1.70 -2.73
C PRO A 40 22.35 -1.94 -3.96
N MET A 41 22.31 -3.18 -4.48
CA MET A 41 21.46 -3.56 -5.61
C MET A 41 20.05 -4.01 -5.19
N ALA A 42 19.92 -4.62 -4.01
CA ALA A 42 18.65 -5.19 -3.54
C ALA A 42 17.94 -4.25 -2.56
N GLY A 43 18.71 -3.54 -1.74
CA GLY A 43 18.21 -2.73 -0.63
C GLY A 43 17.46 -3.55 0.41
N LYS A 44 16.98 -2.88 1.46
CA LYS A 44 15.99 -3.45 2.40
C LYS A 44 14.60 -3.00 1.98
N GLN A 45 13.58 -3.83 2.19
CA GLN A 45 12.22 -3.49 1.76
C GLN A 45 11.19 -3.85 2.82
N LEU A 46 10.26 -2.93 3.06
CA LEU A 46 9.09 -3.15 3.92
C LEU A 46 7.83 -3.00 3.08
N MET A 47 6.95 -3.98 3.12
CA MET A 47 5.56 -3.82 2.71
C MET A 47 4.67 -3.91 3.93
N VAL A 48 3.80 -2.94 4.16
CA VAL A 48 2.83 -2.95 5.27
C VAL A 48 1.48 -2.46 4.79
N LEU A 49 0.40 -3.07 5.29
CA LEU A 49 -0.96 -2.70 4.96
C LEU A 49 -1.90 -2.77 6.16
N TRP A 50 -2.93 -1.91 6.12
CA TRP A 50 -4.10 -1.90 7.01
C TRP A 50 -5.31 -2.16 6.15
N SER A 51 -6.07 -3.20 6.45
CA SER A 51 -7.16 -3.63 5.57
C SER A 51 -8.44 -3.97 6.30
N THR A 52 -9.57 -3.74 5.63
CA THR A 52 -10.89 -4.24 6.02
C THR A 52 -11.56 -4.85 4.79
N LYS A 53 -12.26 -5.96 4.97
CA LYS A 53 -12.83 -6.72 3.87
C LYS A 53 -14.27 -7.09 4.19
N GLU A 54 -15.15 -6.78 3.24
CA GLU A 54 -16.50 -7.32 3.22
C GLU A 54 -16.39 -8.79 2.81
N ASN A 55 -16.39 -9.69 3.79
CA ASN A 55 -16.49 -11.14 3.60
C ASN A 55 -16.83 -11.82 4.94
N ASP A 56 -17.49 -12.98 4.89
CA ASP A 56 -17.78 -13.76 6.11
C ASP A 56 -16.52 -14.43 6.68
N HIS A 57 -15.56 -14.74 5.80
CA HIS A 57 -14.38 -15.49 6.15
C HIS A 57 -13.20 -15.12 5.26
N VAL A 58 -12.09 -14.74 5.88
CA VAL A 58 -10.82 -14.45 5.22
C VAL A 58 -9.77 -15.39 5.79
N HIS A 59 -9.00 -16.01 4.91
CA HIS A 59 -7.88 -16.87 5.28
C HIS A 59 -6.61 -16.28 4.68
N ILE A 60 -5.69 -15.86 5.54
CA ILE A 60 -4.39 -15.29 5.16
C ILE A 60 -3.33 -16.19 5.76
N ASN A 61 -2.71 -17.00 4.90
CA ASN A 61 -1.76 -18.04 5.29
C ASN A 61 -2.31 -18.95 6.39
N ASP A 62 -1.82 -18.86 7.62
CA ASP A 62 -2.31 -19.66 8.76
C ASP A 62 -3.27 -18.88 9.68
N VAL A 63 -3.63 -17.64 9.32
CA VAL A 63 -4.54 -16.78 10.08
C VAL A 63 -5.94 -16.83 9.50
N GLU A 64 -6.89 -17.27 10.34
CA GLU A 64 -8.32 -17.10 10.09
C GLU A 64 -8.82 -15.78 10.64
N TRP A 65 -9.53 -15.03 9.81
CA TRP A 65 -10.23 -13.81 10.17
C TRP A 65 -11.71 -13.94 9.76
N LYS A 66 -12.60 -13.61 10.70
CA LYS A 66 -14.05 -13.56 10.49
C LYS A 66 -14.49 -12.13 10.70
N PRO A 67 -14.44 -11.28 9.65
CA PRO A 67 -14.81 -9.87 9.75
C PRO A 67 -16.20 -9.73 10.38
N LYS A 68 -16.31 -8.87 11.39
CA LYS A 68 -17.57 -8.59 12.08
C LYS A 68 -18.14 -7.27 11.61
N GLY A 69 -19.10 -7.37 10.70
CA GLY A 69 -19.95 -6.24 10.31
C GLY A 69 -19.28 -5.27 9.34
N THR A 70 -20.05 -4.26 8.97
CA THR A 70 -19.63 -3.17 8.10
C THR A 70 -18.87 -2.10 8.89
N PRO A 71 -17.95 -1.36 8.27
CA PRO A 71 -17.37 -0.15 8.87
C PRO A 71 -18.42 0.73 9.54
N GLY A 72 -18.16 1.14 10.78
CA GLY A 72 -18.99 2.10 11.52
C GLY A 72 -18.49 3.52 11.26
N PHE A 73 -19.41 4.47 11.11
CA PHE A 73 -19.10 5.88 10.84
C PHE A 73 -19.75 6.76 11.90
N ASP A 74 -19.05 7.79 12.35
CA ASP A 74 -19.65 8.86 13.14
C ASP A 74 -19.99 10.09 12.28
N ASP A 75 -20.65 11.08 12.90
CA ASP A 75 -21.12 12.30 12.22
C ASP A 75 -19.98 13.23 11.75
N GLN A 76 -18.76 13.02 12.23
CA GLN A 76 -17.57 13.81 11.88
C GLN A 76 -16.62 13.07 10.92
N GLY A 77 -16.98 11.85 10.51
CA GLY A 77 -16.27 11.06 9.51
C GLY A 77 -15.15 10.18 10.07
N ALA A 78 -15.06 9.98 11.39
CA ALA A 78 -14.21 8.90 11.91
C ALA A 78 -14.84 7.54 11.58
N ILE A 79 -13.98 6.55 11.43
CA ILE A 79 -14.38 5.20 11.01
C ILE A 79 -13.84 4.19 12.00
N GLN A 80 -14.72 3.32 12.49
CA GLN A 80 -14.32 2.10 13.17
C GLN A 80 -14.39 0.94 12.18
N ILE A 81 -13.30 0.19 12.03
CA ILE A 81 -13.23 -0.97 11.15
C ILE A 81 -12.74 -2.20 11.91
N ASP A 82 -13.40 -3.35 11.70
CA ASP A 82 -12.78 -4.65 11.94
C ASP A 82 -11.85 -4.94 10.76
N GLY A 83 -10.60 -5.27 11.04
CA GLY A 83 -9.59 -5.37 10.02
C GLY A 83 -8.38 -6.21 10.40
N MET A 84 -7.37 -6.12 9.54
CA MET A 84 -6.10 -6.78 9.75
C MET A 84 -4.95 -5.85 9.33
N VAL A 85 -3.90 -5.86 10.14
CA VAL A 85 -2.59 -5.30 9.80
C VAL A 85 -1.68 -6.44 9.38
N CYS A 86 -1.05 -6.30 8.21
CA CYS A 86 -0.07 -7.25 7.71
C CYS A 86 1.20 -6.53 7.29
N ALA A 87 2.36 -7.14 7.53
CA ALA A 87 3.63 -6.63 7.05
C ALA A 87 4.61 -7.75 6.69
N TRP A 88 5.48 -7.45 5.72
CA TRP A 88 6.57 -8.30 5.22
C TRP A 88 7.87 -7.49 5.18
N TRP A 89 8.98 -8.14 5.48
CA TRP A 89 10.29 -7.49 5.57
C TRP A 89 11.35 -8.25 4.80
N PHE A 90 11.95 -7.61 3.82
CA PHE A 90 13.15 -8.10 3.15
C PHE A 90 14.37 -7.41 3.76
N ASP A 91 15.26 -8.19 4.37
CA ASP A 91 16.43 -7.67 5.11
C ASP A 91 17.65 -7.36 4.23
N GLY A 92 17.51 -7.44 2.90
CA GLY A 92 18.60 -7.35 1.92
C GLY A 92 19.04 -8.71 1.36
N SER A 93 18.71 -9.79 2.05
CA SER A 93 19.06 -11.16 1.67
C SER A 93 17.88 -12.13 1.68
N VAL A 94 17.02 -12.06 2.70
CA VAL A 94 15.92 -13.00 2.95
C VAL A 94 14.60 -12.24 3.14
N MET A 95 13.53 -12.79 2.57
CA MET A 95 12.17 -12.34 2.85
C MET A 95 11.69 -12.97 4.16
N HIS A 96 11.37 -12.13 5.13
CA HIS A 96 10.70 -12.48 6.36
C HIS A 96 9.20 -12.23 6.17
N ASP A 97 8.49 -13.33 5.93
CA ASP A 97 7.05 -13.30 5.77
C ASP A 97 6.36 -13.02 7.12
N GLU A 98 5.27 -12.25 7.08
CA GLU A 98 4.36 -12.05 8.21
C GLU A 98 5.02 -11.51 9.50
N ILE A 99 5.93 -10.53 9.37
CA ILE A 99 6.44 -9.81 10.55
C ILE A 99 5.31 -9.14 11.37
N ILE A 100 4.17 -8.87 10.71
CA ILE A 100 2.86 -8.64 11.34
C ILE A 100 1.81 -9.47 10.59
N ALA A 101 0.96 -10.16 11.34
CA ALA A 101 -0.30 -10.74 10.86
C ALA A 101 -1.34 -10.70 12.00
N LYS A 102 -1.99 -9.54 12.20
CA LYS A 102 -2.84 -9.29 13.38
C LYS A 102 -4.23 -8.81 12.98
N VAL A 103 -5.24 -9.59 13.36
CA VAL A 103 -6.65 -9.18 13.32
C VAL A 103 -6.92 -8.25 14.49
N CYS A 104 -7.50 -7.08 14.22
CA CYS A 104 -7.82 -6.09 15.24
C CYS A 104 -8.87 -5.10 14.74
N ASP A 105 -9.59 -4.50 15.69
CA ASP A 105 -10.30 -3.27 15.43
C ASP A 105 -9.30 -2.14 15.15
N MET A 106 -9.63 -1.24 14.24
CA MET A 106 -8.85 -0.04 13.93
C MET A 106 -9.76 1.17 13.87
N VAL A 107 -9.18 2.34 14.14
CA VAL A 107 -9.83 3.63 13.95
C VAL A 107 -9.16 4.38 12.81
N VAL A 108 -9.94 4.83 11.84
CA VAL A 108 -9.51 5.81 10.85
C VAL A 108 -10.02 7.17 11.31
N LEU A 109 -9.10 8.08 11.62
CA LEU A 109 -9.40 9.38 12.21
C LEU A 109 -8.90 10.50 11.30
N PRO A 110 -9.79 11.27 10.63
CA PRO A 110 -9.36 12.39 9.82
C PRO A 110 -8.94 13.57 10.72
N SER A 111 -8.00 14.40 10.25
CA SER A 111 -7.42 15.48 11.07
C SER A 111 -8.35 16.68 11.32
N ASN A 112 -9.55 16.69 10.74
CA ASN A 112 -10.60 17.68 11.01
C ASN A 112 -11.61 17.19 12.06
N HIS A 113 -11.44 15.97 12.59
CA HIS A 113 -12.27 15.44 13.65
C HIS A 113 -11.91 16.09 15.00
N ALA A 114 -12.90 16.40 15.83
CA ALA A 114 -12.70 17.08 17.12
C ALA A 114 -11.82 16.30 18.13
N SER A 115 -11.72 14.98 17.96
CA SER A 115 -10.84 14.10 18.75
C SER A 115 -9.41 13.98 18.21
N TRP A 116 -9.07 14.69 17.13
CA TRP A 116 -7.69 14.70 16.62
C TRP A 116 -6.75 15.30 17.69
N PRO A 117 -5.68 14.59 18.11
CA PRO A 117 -4.85 15.02 19.24
C PRO A 117 -3.91 16.21 18.91
N GLY A 118 -3.85 16.61 17.65
CA GLY A 118 -2.99 17.70 17.17
C GLY A 118 -3.77 18.93 16.71
N LYS A 119 -3.09 19.82 15.99
CA LYS A 119 -3.75 20.92 15.29
C LYS A 119 -4.65 20.35 14.18
N GLU A 120 -5.87 20.84 14.06
CA GLU A 120 -6.76 20.43 12.98
C GLU A 120 -6.27 20.91 11.61
N GLY A 121 -6.68 20.21 10.55
CA GLY A 121 -6.42 20.60 9.16
C GLY A 121 -7.10 19.70 8.15
N GLN A 122 -6.94 20.03 6.86
CA GLN A 122 -7.59 19.32 5.76
C GLN A 122 -6.64 18.35 5.06
N GLY A 123 -7.12 17.13 4.82
CA GLY A 123 -6.39 16.08 4.11
C GLY A 123 -5.49 15.22 4.98
N GLY A 124 -5.14 15.64 6.20
CA GLY A 124 -4.45 14.81 7.19
C GLY A 124 -5.38 13.82 7.90
N GLY A 125 -4.79 12.92 8.67
CA GLY A 125 -5.51 11.85 9.37
C GLY A 125 -4.60 10.68 9.70
N ALA A 126 -5.16 9.61 10.26
CA ALA A 126 -4.42 8.40 10.61
C ALA A 126 -5.31 7.15 10.53
N VAL A 127 -4.68 5.99 10.34
CA VAL A 127 -5.25 4.67 10.65
C VAL A 127 -4.51 4.10 11.84
N VAL A 128 -5.25 3.78 12.91
CA VAL A 128 -4.72 3.40 14.20
C VAL A 128 -5.31 2.06 14.63
N PRO A 129 -4.53 0.97 14.52
CA PRO A 129 -4.89 -0.32 15.09
C PRO A 129 -4.99 -0.27 16.61
N LEU A 130 -6.02 -0.90 17.17
CA LEU A 130 -6.21 -1.05 18.61
C LEU A 130 -5.44 -2.28 19.11
N LEU A 131 -4.11 -2.19 19.06
CA LEU A 131 -3.15 -3.20 19.51
C LEU A 131 -2.38 -2.71 20.74
N GLU A 132 -1.67 -3.62 21.43
CA GLU A 132 -0.80 -3.24 22.57
C GLU A 132 0.40 -2.38 22.14
N GLY A 133 0.95 -2.63 20.96
CA GLY A 133 2.04 -1.85 20.35
C GLY A 133 1.53 -0.92 19.25
N ASP A 134 2.32 0.12 18.93
CA ASP A 134 1.97 1.04 17.87
C ASP A 134 2.18 0.39 16.50
N CYS A 135 1.11 0.22 15.74
CA CYS A 135 1.15 -0.23 14.35
C CYS A 135 0.44 0.76 13.43
N SER A 136 0.52 2.06 13.74
CA SER A 136 -0.27 3.08 13.06
C SER A 136 0.52 3.84 12.00
N MET A 137 -0.22 4.49 11.09
CA MET A 137 0.33 5.45 10.16
C MET A 137 -0.62 6.61 9.96
N GLY A 138 -0.08 7.76 9.57
CA GLY A 138 -0.89 8.96 9.38
C GLY A 138 -0.17 10.05 8.59
N MET A 139 -0.91 11.09 8.25
CA MET A 139 -0.41 12.31 7.61
C MET A 139 -0.69 13.52 8.48
N LEU A 140 0.29 14.41 8.60
CA LEU A 140 0.09 15.69 9.28
C LEU A 140 -0.97 16.53 8.56
N PRO A 141 -1.78 17.32 9.30
CA PRO A 141 -2.84 18.15 8.73
C PRO A 141 -2.38 19.21 7.73
N ASP A 142 -1.11 19.63 7.78
CA ASP A 142 -0.51 20.55 6.80
C ASP A 142 0.03 19.83 5.55
N ARG A 143 -0.05 18.49 5.51
CA ARG A 143 0.44 17.61 4.45
C ARG A 143 1.95 17.73 4.22
N SER A 144 2.71 18.15 5.21
CA SER A 144 4.18 18.22 5.11
C SER A 144 4.83 16.83 5.18
N GLN A 145 4.19 15.87 5.84
CA GLN A 145 4.79 14.58 6.15
C GLN A 145 3.74 13.50 6.46
N PHE A 146 4.01 12.25 6.05
CA PHE A 146 3.43 11.06 6.69
C PHE A 146 4.38 10.48 7.73
N TRP A 147 3.82 9.79 8.72
CA TRP A 147 4.56 8.98 9.67
C TRP A 147 4.05 7.54 9.64
N LEU A 148 4.93 6.61 9.98
CA LEU A 148 4.65 5.18 10.09
C LEU A 148 5.40 4.63 11.30
N ASN A 149 4.67 4.02 12.22
CA ASN A 149 5.23 3.37 13.41
C ASN A 149 4.80 1.91 13.42
N LEU A 150 5.76 1.01 13.64
CA LEU A 150 5.53 -0.41 13.82
C LEU A 150 6.36 -0.92 15.01
N ASP A 151 5.68 -1.29 16.08
CA ASP A 151 6.21 -2.05 17.20
C ASP A 151 5.98 -3.54 16.95
N LEU A 152 7.08 -4.27 16.81
CA LEU A 152 7.10 -5.63 16.30
C LEU A 152 7.59 -6.60 17.38
N SER A 153 6.98 -7.78 17.42
CA SER A 153 7.47 -8.91 18.22
C SER A 153 8.11 -9.98 17.32
N HIS A 154 8.99 -9.55 16.41
CA HIS A 154 9.65 -10.41 15.44
C HIS A 154 11.17 -10.42 15.64
N LYS A 155 11.83 -11.55 15.31
CA LYS A 155 13.28 -11.70 15.54
C LYS A 155 14.15 -10.92 14.57
N ALA A 156 13.65 -10.70 13.36
CA ALA A 156 14.39 -10.02 12.30
C ALA A 156 14.35 -8.49 12.41
N VAL A 157 13.31 -7.95 13.05
CA VAL A 157 13.09 -6.51 13.23
C VAL A 157 12.07 -6.29 14.36
N GLN A 158 12.34 -5.34 15.25
CA GLN A 158 11.55 -5.12 16.48
C GLN A 158 10.85 -3.75 16.50
N SER A 159 11.39 -2.74 15.82
CA SER A 159 10.79 -1.41 15.76
C SER A 159 11.11 -0.71 14.45
N ILE A 160 10.11 -0.09 13.83
CA ILE A 160 10.26 0.73 12.62
C ILE A 160 9.53 2.05 12.86
N GLN A 161 10.24 3.17 12.76
CA GLN A 161 9.67 4.52 12.87
C GLN A 161 10.13 5.37 11.70
N LEU A 162 9.25 5.60 10.74
CA LEU A 162 9.58 6.26 9.48
C LEU A 162 8.77 7.54 9.29
N LYS A 163 9.41 8.47 8.58
CA LYS A 163 8.84 9.72 8.12
C LYS A 163 8.91 9.74 6.60
N MET A 164 7.79 9.99 5.95
CA MET A 164 7.72 10.16 4.50
C MET A 164 7.49 11.62 4.16
N THR A 165 8.42 12.21 3.41
CA THR A 165 8.34 13.62 3.01
C THR A 165 8.24 13.77 1.49
N PRO A 166 7.66 14.88 1.00
CA PRO A 166 7.53 15.10 -0.42
C PRO A 166 8.89 15.20 -1.13
N TRP A 167 9.04 14.50 -2.25
CA TRP A 167 10.27 14.48 -3.03
C TRP A 167 10.25 15.53 -4.14
N ASN A 168 9.41 15.30 -5.16
CA ASN A 168 9.20 16.18 -6.29
C ASN A 168 7.73 16.12 -6.73
N PRO A 169 7.24 17.06 -7.56
CA PRO A 169 5.83 17.09 -7.95
C PRO A 169 5.34 15.83 -8.67
N ALA A 170 6.17 15.16 -9.47
CA ALA A 170 5.73 13.97 -10.19
C ALA A 170 5.54 12.75 -9.28
N MET A 171 6.39 12.63 -8.26
CA MET A 171 6.39 11.54 -7.29
C MET A 171 5.36 11.74 -6.18
N SER A 172 5.30 12.95 -5.63
CA SER A 172 4.61 13.24 -4.36
C SER A 172 3.33 14.07 -4.55
N THR A 173 2.67 13.90 -5.71
CA THR A 173 1.31 14.39 -5.96
C THR A 173 0.35 13.20 -5.91
N ALA A 174 -0.70 13.30 -5.10
CA ALA A 174 -1.76 12.31 -5.06
C ALA A 174 -2.45 12.20 -6.42
N ARG A 175 -2.53 10.97 -6.94
CA ARG A 175 -3.17 10.66 -8.22
C ARG A 175 -4.25 9.61 -8.00
N GLU A 176 -5.43 9.90 -8.53
CA GLU A 176 -6.50 8.92 -8.56
C GLU A 176 -6.43 8.06 -9.83
N ALA A 177 -6.77 6.79 -9.69
CA ALA A 177 -7.05 5.89 -10.79
C ALA A 177 -8.27 5.05 -10.44
N THR A 178 -9.31 5.19 -11.24
CA THR A 178 -10.56 4.46 -11.08
C THR A 178 -10.86 3.66 -12.34
N ALA A 179 -11.41 2.48 -12.16
CA ALA A 179 -11.98 1.69 -13.23
C ALA A 179 -13.27 1.03 -12.75
N THR A 180 -14.26 0.98 -13.65
CA THR A 180 -15.48 0.19 -13.48
C THR A 180 -15.56 -0.80 -14.64
N TYR A 181 -15.66 -2.08 -14.29
CA TYR A 181 -15.81 -3.20 -15.20
C TYR A 181 -17.26 -3.68 -15.19
N LEU A 182 -17.50 -4.88 -15.72
CA LEU A 182 -18.83 -5.48 -15.84
C LEU A 182 -19.68 -5.29 -14.57
N GLY A 183 -20.81 -4.57 -14.71
CA GLY A 183 -21.70 -4.25 -13.59
C GLY A 183 -21.10 -3.18 -12.66
N SER A 184 -21.00 -3.50 -11.38
CA SER A 184 -20.44 -2.62 -10.35
C SER A 184 -19.01 -2.99 -9.96
N LEU A 185 -18.37 -3.99 -10.58
CA LEU A 185 -16.99 -4.38 -10.25
C LEU A 185 -15.99 -3.31 -10.66
N GLY A 186 -14.83 -3.24 -10.00
CA GLY A 186 -13.82 -2.25 -10.32
C GLY A 186 -12.87 -1.96 -9.18
N TYR A 187 -12.17 -0.83 -9.29
CA TYR A 187 -11.32 -0.33 -8.22
C TYR A 187 -11.26 1.19 -8.21
N ASP A 188 -10.98 1.74 -7.03
CA ASP A 188 -10.53 3.11 -6.82
C ASP A 188 -9.18 3.07 -6.13
N ILE A 189 -8.20 3.78 -6.69
CA ILE A 189 -6.86 3.87 -6.15
C ILE A 189 -6.50 5.35 -6.01
N LEU A 190 -6.08 5.75 -4.81
CA LEU A 190 -5.35 6.98 -4.57
C LEU A 190 -3.89 6.62 -4.32
N ARG A 191 -2.96 7.18 -5.09
CA ARG A 191 -1.53 6.82 -4.98
C ARG A 191 -0.61 8.01 -4.89
N LEU A 192 0.54 7.78 -4.26
CA LEU A 192 1.75 8.58 -4.44
C LEU A 192 2.80 7.71 -5.13
N HIS A 193 3.32 8.20 -6.26
CA HIS A 193 4.35 7.47 -7.00
C HIS A 193 5.66 7.41 -6.24
N GLY A 194 5.95 8.35 -5.35
CA GLY A 194 7.11 8.28 -4.50
C GLY A 194 7.18 9.36 -3.43
N THR A 195 7.86 9.04 -2.34
CA THR A 195 8.23 9.95 -1.25
C THR A 195 9.68 9.70 -0.87
N LYS A 196 10.32 10.67 -0.21
CA LYS A 196 11.56 10.40 0.52
C LYS A 196 11.23 9.76 1.86
N VAL A 197 12.09 8.88 2.34
CA VAL A 197 11.99 8.22 3.63
C VAL A 197 13.21 8.56 4.47
N SER A 198 12.97 8.87 5.73
CA SER A 198 13.99 8.88 6.78
C SER A 198 13.38 8.41 8.10
N GLY A 199 14.19 7.88 9.01
CA GLY A 199 13.69 7.40 10.29
C GLY A 199 14.65 6.44 10.95
N THR A 200 14.13 5.57 11.81
CA THR A 200 14.91 4.55 12.51
C THR A 200 14.29 3.16 12.36
N ILE A 201 15.15 2.15 12.31
CA ILE A 201 14.80 0.74 12.42
C ILE A 201 15.69 0.12 13.50
N ASP A 202 15.09 -0.45 14.55
CA ASP A 202 15.79 -0.97 15.73
C ASP A 202 16.79 0.04 16.35
N GLY A 203 16.51 1.33 16.20
CA GLY A 203 17.35 2.44 16.68
C GLY A 203 18.45 2.89 15.71
N GLU A 204 18.63 2.22 14.58
CA GLU A 204 19.58 2.62 13.53
C GLU A 204 18.92 3.57 12.52
N ASP A 205 19.62 4.64 12.15
CA ASP A 205 19.13 5.60 11.17
C ASP A 205 19.06 4.99 9.77
N VAL A 206 17.92 5.18 9.10
CA VAL A 206 17.70 4.69 7.73
C VAL A 206 17.21 5.81 6.82
N ASN A 207 17.49 5.66 5.53
CA ASN A 207 16.99 6.52 4.46
C ASN A 207 16.50 5.68 3.29
N GLY A 208 15.71 6.29 2.41
CA GLY A 208 15.30 5.66 1.17
C GLY A 208 14.11 6.36 0.55
N THR A 209 13.22 5.58 -0.05
CA THR A 209 12.03 6.07 -0.73
C THR A 209 10.82 5.16 -0.47
N ALA A 210 9.61 5.67 -0.66
CA ALA A 210 8.43 4.84 -0.51
C ALA A 210 7.35 5.14 -1.55
N TYR A 211 6.60 4.10 -1.91
CA TYR A 211 5.40 4.15 -2.73
C TYR A 211 4.18 3.97 -1.82
N PHE A 212 3.11 4.71 -2.10
CA PHE A 212 1.89 4.66 -1.29
C PHE A 212 0.67 4.41 -2.14
N GLN A 213 -0.26 3.65 -1.58
CA GLN A 213 -1.59 3.51 -2.12
C GLN A 213 -2.65 3.38 -1.02
N LYS A 214 -3.78 4.01 -1.28
CA LYS A 214 -5.07 3.60 -0.74
C LYS A 214 -5.88 2.98 -1.87
N VAL A 215 -6.49 1.83 -1.60
CA VAL A 215 -7.17 1.01 -2.60
C VAL A 215 -8.53 0.57 -2.07
N CYS A 216 -9.54 0.68 -2.91
CA CYS A 216 -10.79 -0.07 -2.81
C CYS A 216 -10.88 -0.95 -4.05
N VAL A 217 -11.04 -2.27 -3.88
CA VAL A 217 -11.28 -3.22 -4.98
C VAL A 217 -12.60 -3.92 -4.75
N GLN A 218 -13.40 -4.02 -5.80
CA GLN A 218 -14.54 -4.92 -5.90
C GLN A 218 -14.16 -6.08 -6.82
N ALA A 219 -13.74 -7.16 -6.18
CA ALA A 219 -13.22 -8.37 -6.84
C ALA A 219 -14.37 -9.21 -7.44
N PRO A 220 -14.12 -10.26 -8.24
CA PRO A 220 -12.83 -10.89 -8.52
C PRO A 220 -11.97 -10.03 -9.45
N SER A 221 -10.74 -9.74 -9.04
CA SER A 221 -9.72 -9.16 -9.90
C SER A 221 -8.97 -10.27 -10.65
N VAL A 222 -8.61 -10.00 -11.91
CA VAL A 222 -7.69 -10.89 -12.66
C VAL A 222 -6.30 -10.80 -12.01
N PRO A 223 -5.49 -11.87 -11.99
CA PRO A 223 -4.09 -11.77 -11.56
C PRO A 223 -3.34 -10.66 -12.30
N TRP A 224 -2.35 -10.03 -11.66
CA TRP A 224 -1.52 -9.01 -12.29
C TRP A 224 -0.05 -9.16 -11.90
N TYR A 225 0.82 -8.67 -12.78
CA TYR A 225 2.16 -8.26 -12.41
C TYR A 225 2.18 -6.74 -12.29
N TRP A 226 2.90 -6.26 -11.30
CA TRP A 226 3.10 -4.84 -11.07
C TRP A 226 4.48 -4.61 -10.52
N GLY A 227 5.08 -3.49 -10.87
CA GLY A 227 6.33 -3.07 -10.28
C GLY A 227 6.52 -1.56 -10.38
N VAL A 228 7.27 -1.04 -9.42
CA VAL A 228 7.72 0.35 -9.39
C VAL A 228 9.23 0.37 -9.17
N LEU A 229 9.90 1.34 -9.77
CA LEU A 229 11.32 1.60 -9.57
C LEU A 229 11.52 3.10 -9.39
N HIS A 230 12.23 3.48 -8.33
CA HIS A 230 12.66 4.86 -8.11
C HIS A 230 14.14 4.99 -8.49
N PHE A 231 14.44 6.02 -9.28
CA PHE A 231 15.82 6.35 -9.64
C PHE A 231 16.34 7.46 -8.72
N SER A 232 17.65 7.48 -8.48
CA SER A 232 18.30 8.44 -7.57
C SER A 232 18.13 9.91 -8.00
N ASP A 233 17.89 10.16 -9.28
CA ASP A 233 17.64 11.50 -9.85
C ASP A 233 16.19 11.99 -9.64
N GLY A 234 15.32 11.17 -9.02
CA GLY A 234 13.90 11.46 -8.83
C GLY A 234 13.00 11.04 -9.98
N SER A 235 13.55 10.39 -11.00
CA SER A 235 12.79 9.69 -12.04
C SER A 235 12.14 8.44 -11.47
N TYR A 236 11.11 7.90 -12.14
CA TYR A 236 10.50 6.62 -11.75
C TYR A 236 9.97 5.84 -12.95
N LEU A 237 9.83 4.53 -12.76
CA LEU A 237 9.14 3.61 -13.65
C LEU A 237 7.99 2.95 -12.87
N ASP A 238 6.77 2.96 -13.40
CA ASP A 238 5.60 2.24 -12.87
C ASP A 238 5.01 1.43 -14.02
N TRP A 239 4.75 0.13 -13.82
CA TRP A 239 4.19 -0.74 -14.83
C TRP A 239 3.19 -1.73 -14.25
N PHE A 240 2.14 -2.02 -15.02
CA PHE A 240 1.03 -2.87 -14.61
C PHE A 240 0.61 -3.77 -15.78
N LEU A 241 0.52 -5.07 -15.52
CA LEU A 241 0.16 -6.10 -16.49
C LEU A 241 -0.86 -7.07 -15.87
N PRO A 242 -2.16 -6.75 -15.94
CA PRO A 242 -3.21 -7.70 -15.61
C PRO A 242 -3.24 -8.81 -16.68
N HIS A 243 -3.38 -10.06 -16.25
CA HIS A 243 -3.25 -11.20 -17.14
C HIS A 243 -4.23 -12.32 -16.81
N LEU A 244 -4.56 -13.10 -17.82
CA LEU A 244 -5.23 -14.39 -17.68
C LEU A 244 -4.15 -15.47 -17.60
N SER A 245 -4.19 -16.26 -16.54
CA SER A 245 -3.38 -17.47 -16.40
C SER A 245 -4.12 -18.49 -15.54
N THR A 246 -3.59 -19.70 -15.44
CA THR A 246 -4.20 -20.76 -14.61
C THR A 246 -4.13 -20.49 -13.11
N THR A 247 -3.48 -19.41 -12.67
CA THR A 247 -3.45 -19.00 -11.26
C THR A 247 -4.83 -18.60 -10.76
N ILE A 248 -5.74 -18.17 -11.65
CA ILE A 248 -7.14 -17.88 -11.29
C ILE A 248 -7.88 -19.12 -10.76
N LEU A 249 -7.37 -20.32 -11.06
CA LEU A 249 -7.87 -21.60 -10.57
C LEU A 249 -7.05 -22.14 -9.38
N SER A 250 -6.12 -21.35 -8.85
CA SER A 250 -5.37 -21.76 -7.66
C SER A 250 -6.27 -21.75 -6.43
N ARG A 251 -6.09 -22.76 -5.57
CA ARG A 251 -6.80 -22.91 -4.29
C ARG A 251 -5.85 -23.00 -3.11
N ASP A 252 -4.57 -22.79 -3.36
CA ASP A 252 -3.50 -22.86 -2.38
C ASP A 252 -2.45 -21.80 -2.74
N HIS A 253 -1.57 -21.51 -1.77
CA HIS A 253 -0.54 -20.49 -1.86
C HIS A 253 0.76 -20.99 -2.52
N ARG A 254 0.80 -22.23 -3.05
CA ARG A 254 2.02 -22.75 -3.67
C ARG A 254 2.34 -21.95 -4.92
N GLU A 255 3.46 -21.26 -4.86
CA GLU A 255 4.00 -20.46 -5.95
C GLU A 255 4.53 -21.30 -7.12
N TRP A 256 4.67 -20.65 -8.28
CA TRP A 256 5.37 -21.14 -9.47
C TRP A 256 4.98 -22.55 -9.97
N LYS A 257 3.70 -22.93 -9.86
CA LYS A 257 3.23 -24.22 -10.41
C LYS A 257 3.52 -24.24 -11.91
N ARG A 258 3.88 -25.41 -12.43
CA ARG A 258 4.23 -25.58 -13.86
C ARG A 258 3.18 -25.03 -14.83
N ARG A 259 1.90 -25.10 -14.45
CA ARG A 259 0.78 -24.59 -15.26
C ARG A 259 0.73 -23.04 -15.31
N ASP A 260 1.28 -22.37 -14.30
CA ASP A 260 1.18 -20.92 -14.08
C ASP A 260 2.32 -20.13 -14.75
N ILE A 261 3.14 -20.79 -15.57
CA ILE A 261 4.25 -20.15 -16.31
C ILE A 261 3.69 -19.24 -17.41
N SER A 262 2.74 -19.75 -18.19
CA SER A 262 2.14 -19.01 -19.29
C SER A 262 1.05 -18.06 -18.79
N HIS A 263 0.98 -16.90 -19.43
CA HIS A 263 -0.08 -15.93 -19.21
C HIS A 263 -0.40 -15.18 -20.50
N ILE A 264 -1.59 -14.61 -20.56
CA ILE A 264 -2.05 -13.75 -21.65
C ILE A 264 -2.37 -12.39 -21.04
N ALA A 265 -1.63 -11.36 -21.43
CA ALA A 265 -1.90 -10.00 -20.98
C ALA A 265 -3.31 -9.56 -21.41
N VAL A 266 -4.12 -9.09 -20.45
CA VAL A 266 -5.43 -8.48 -20.72
C VAL A 266 -5.24 -7.04 -21.19
N SER A 267 -4.32 -6.32 -20.55
CA SER A 267 -3.84 -5.01 -20.96
C SER A 267 -2.37 -4.87 -20.59
N GLN A 268 -1.71 -3.88 -21.17
CA GLN A 268 -0.32 -3.56 -20.91
C GLN A 268 -0.18 -2.06 -20.76
N GLY A 269 0.58 -1.64 -19.75
CA GLY A 269 0.86 -0.22 -19.55
C GLY A 269 2.07 -0.04 -18.65
N GLY A 270 2.94 0.86 -19.08
CA GLY A 270 4.03 1.38 -18.27
C GLY A 270 4.16 2.89 -18.42
N LEU A 271 4.74 3.52 -17.42
CA LEU A 271 5.04 4.94 -17.39
C LEU A 271 6.46 5.10 -16.86
N PHE A 272 7.33 5.70 -17.65
CA PHE A 272 8.58 6.26 -17.17
C PHE A 272 8.42 7.77 -17.07
N HIS A 273 8.80 8.33 -15.94
CA HIS A 273 8.91 9.77 -15.76
C HIS A 273 10.39 10.14 -15.58
N ASP A 274 10.87 10.99 -16.46
CA ASP A 274 12.21 11.56 -16.48
C ASP A 274 12.18 12.89 -15.74
N ALA A 275 12.64 12.89 -14.49
CA ALA A 275 12.63 14.08 -13.65
C ALA A 275 13.66 15.12 -14.09
N VAL A 276 14.77 14.68 -14.71
CA VAL A 276 15.86 15.55 -15.16
C VAL A 276 15.40 16.43 -16.33
N HIS A 277 14.65 15.85 -17.27
CA HIS A 277 14.14 16.57 -18.45
C HIS A 277 12.67 16.98 -18.34
N GLY A 278 11.99 16.62 -17.24
CA GLY A 278 10.60 17.01 -16.96
C GLY A 278 9.58 16.42 -17.93
N ARG A 279 9.80 15.18 -18.41
CA ARG A 279 8.93 14.52 -19.39
C ARG A 279 8.49 13.14 -18.93
N SER A 280 7.42 12.64 -19.53
CA SER A 280 6.93 11.28 -19.29
C SER A 280 6.75 10.52 -20.58
N GLU A 281 7.18 9.27 -20.59
CA GLU A 281 7.06 8.34 -21.70
C GLU A 281 6.16 7.17 -21.28
N ARG A 282 5.14 6.87 -22.09
CA ARG A 282 4.25 5.73 -21.85
C ARG A 282 4.66 4.55 -22.73
N PHE A 283 4.85 3.40 -22.11
CA PHE A 283 5.10 2.15 -22.83
C PHE A 283 3.80 1.42 -23.06
N LYS A 284 3.59 0.98 -24.30
CA LYS A 284 2.41 0.19 -24.72
C LYS A 284 2.64 -1.30 -24.67
N HIS A 285 3.91 -1.71 -24.52
CA HIS A 285 4.32 -3.11 -24.53
C HIS A 285 5.09 -3.42 -23.26
N VAL A 286 4.57 -4.39 -22.49
CA VAL A 286 5.21 -4.95 -21.30
C VAL A 286 5.24 -6.45 -21.49
N HIS A 287 6.42 -7.04 -21.38
CA HIS A 287 6.63 -8.49 -21.46
C HIS A 287 7.22 -8.97 -20.14
N VAL A 288 6.64 -10.02 -19.57
CA VAL A 288 7.14 -10.68 -18.37
C VAL A 288 7.51 -12.10 -18.77
N GLU A 289 8.75 -12.49 -18.52
CA GLU A 289 9.23 -13.86 -18.68
C GLU A 289 9.51 -14.48 -17.31
N LYS A 290 9.20 -15.77 -17.16
CA LYS A 290 9.42 -16.50 -15.93
C LYS A 290 10.43 -17.59 -16.20
N ASP A 291 11.68 -17.34 -15.82
CA ASP A 291 12.72 -18.34 -15.88
C ASP A 291 12.72 -19.19 -14.61
N ARG A 292 12.95 -20.50 -14.77
CA ARG A 292 13.22 -21.36 -13.62
C ARG A 292 14.63 -21.06 -13.13
N GLN A 293 14.75 -20.64 -11.88
CA GLN A 293 15.99 -20.78 -11.12
C GLN A 293 16.20 -22.24 -10.72
#